data_AF-D8R2L6-F1
#
_entry.id   AF-D8R2L6-F1
#
_cell.length_a   1.000
_cell.length_b   1.000
_cell.length_c   1.000
_cell.angle_alpha   90.00
_cell.angle_beta   90.00
_cell.angle_gamma   90.00
#
_symmetry.space_group_name_H-M   'P 1'
#
loop_
_entity.id
_entity.type
_entity.pdbx_description
1 polymer ?
#
loop_
_entity_poly.entity_id
_entity_poly.type
_entity_poly.pdbx_seq_one_letter_code
_entity_poly.pdbx_strand_id
1 'polypeptide(L)'
;GSSIVQEDEGEPISLGTAKLPANVDVKLLEDLMFQWGNSLTQNANFTLELPLKVDKVKNGVRLAYIRINEGVVEDLVYIDVLVLPPSSESTQPFFLVQRSGKLKNSVPPGEPAIMQSLLQALKKSVQIA
;
A
#
# COMPACT_ATOMS: atom_id res chain seq x y z
N GLY A 1 9.62 -21.56 21.43
CA GLY A 1 9.08 -21.12 20.14
C GLY A 1 9.54 -19.70 19.94
N SER A 2 10.31 -19.46 18.88
CA SER A 2 10.91 -18.14 18.63
C SER A 2 9.82 -17.08 18.48
N SER A 3 9.71 -16.21 19.47
CA SER A 3 9.04 -14.93 19.33
C SER A 3 9.86 -14.12 18.33
N ILE A 4 9.36 -14.00 17.11
CA ILE A 4 9.80 -12.93 16.22
C ILE A 4 9.58 -11.61 16.97
N VAL A 5 10.68 -10.99 17.38
CA VAL A 5 10.67 -9.60 17.82
C VAL A 5 10.23 -8.80 16.60
N GLN A 6 8.99 -8.30 16.61
CA GLN A 6 8.65 -7.15 15.79
C GLN A 6 9.53 -6.04 16.35
N GLU A 7 10.63 -5.74 15.66
CA GLU A 7 11.35 -4.48 15.90
C GLU A 7 10.27 -3.40 15.86
N ASP A 8 10.13 -2.64 16.96
CA ASP A 8 9.16 -1.56 17.07
C ASP A 8 9.61 -0.48 16.08
N GLU A 9 9.18 -0.60 14.83
CA GLU A 9 9.50 0.34 13.76
C GLU A 9 8.76 1.67 13.93
N GLY A 10 8.18 1.93 15.12
CA GLY A 10 7.36 3.07 15.51
C GLY A 10 6.05 3.20 14.71
N GLU A 11 5.26 4.22 15.03
CA GLU A 11 3.96 4.44 14.38
C GLU A 11 4.06 4.72 12.87
N PRO A 12 3.16 4.16 12.04
CA PRO A 12 3.16 4.39 10.60
C PRO A 12 2.93 5.86 10.25
N ILE A 13 3.53 6.32 9.15
CA ILE A 13 3.35 7.69 8.63
C ILE A 13 2.16 7.70 7.67
N SER A 14 1.12 8.45 7.99
CA SER A 14 -0.02 8.64 7.08
C SER A 14 0.40 9.46 5.86
N LEU A 15 0.28 8.85 4.68
CA LEU A 15 0.53 9.51 3.39
C LEU A 15 -0.74 10.11 2.79
N GLY A 16 -1.92 9.62 3.19
CA GLY A 16 -3.20 10.14 2.74
C GLY A 16 -4.38 9.33 3.23
N THR A 17 -5.53 9.99 3.29
CA THR A 17 -6.81 9.34 3.56
C THR A 17 -7.89 9.90 2.64
N ALA A 18 -8.90 9.09 2.33
CA ALA A 18 -10.06 9.53 1.57
C ALA A 18 -11.32 8.81 2.05
N LYS A 19 -12.40 9.55 2.28
CA LYS A 19 -13.71 8.93 2.53
C LYS A 19 -14.20 8.27 1.25
N LEU A 20 -14.77 7.08 1.38
CA LEU A 20 -15.38 6.35 0.28
C LEU A 20 -16.90 6.48 0.33
N PRO A 21 -17.60 6.29 -0.80
CA PRO A 21 -19.06 6.23 -0.83
C PRO A 21 -19.57 5.13 0.12
N ALA A 22 -20.69 5.37 0.80
CA ALA A 22 -21.24 4.40 1.76
C ALA A 22 -21.69 3.09 1.11
N ASN A 23 -21.98 3.11 -0.20
CA ASN A 23 -22.46 1.99 -0.99
C ASN A 23 -21.35 1.28 -1.78
N VAL A 24 -20.08 1.64 -1.57
CA VAL A 24 -18.96 1.02 -2.30
C VAL A 24 -18.81 -0.46 -1.91
N ASP A 25 -18.57 -1.31 -2.89
CA ASP A 25 -18.16 -2.68 -2.63
C ASP A 25 -16.69 -2.72 -2.17
N VAL A 26 -16.50 -2.74 -0.85
CA VAL A 26 -15.19 -2.76 -0.19
C VAL A 26 -14.33 -3.92 -0.67
N LYS A 27 -14.93 -5.09 -0.94
CA LYS A 27 -14.18 -6.29 -1.29
C LYS A 27 -13.72 -6.25 -2.74
N LEU A 28 -14.57 -5.75 -3.63
CA LEU A 28 -14.17 -5.47 -5.01
C LEU A 28 -13.09 -4.40 -5.06
N LEU A 29 -13.22 -3.34 -4.26
CA LEU A 29 -12.22 -2.27 -4.19
C LEU A 29 -10.87 -2.79 -3.68
N GLU A 30 -10.84 -3.67 -2.68
CA GLU A 30 -9.62 -4.36 -2.22
C GLU A 30 -8.94 -5.13 -3.36
N ASP A 31 -9.71 -5.90 -4.12
CA ASP A 31 -9.18 -6.69 -5.25
C ASP A 31 -8.62 -5.79 -6.35
N LEU A 32 -9.34 -4.71 -6.69
CA LEU A 32 -8.89 -3.71 -7.67
C LEU A 32 -7.59 -3.02 -7.23
N MET A 33 -7.41 -2.73 -5.93
CA MET A 33 -6.15 -2.19 -5.42
C MET A 33 -5.02 -3.20 -5.51
N PHE A 34 -5.27 -4.48 -5.23
CA PHE A 34 -4.28 -5.52 -5.43
C PHE A 34 -3.89 -5.70 -6.90
N GLN A 35 -4.87 -5.69 -7.81
CA GLN A 35 -4.62 -5.74 -9.26
C GLN A 35 -3.80 -4.54 -9.73
N TRP A 36 -4.13 -3.33 -9.27
CA TRP A 36 -3.34 -2.14 -9.53
C TRP A 36 -1.90 -2.27 -9.03
N GLY A 37 -1.68 -2.73 -7.80
CA GLY A 37 -0.34 -2.92 -7.24
C GLY A 37 0.50 -3.86 -8.12
N ASN A 38 -0.06 -5.00 -8.53
CA ASN A 38 0.60 -5.93 -9.44
C ASN A 38 0.91 -5.31 -10.81
N SER A 39 0.05 -4.41 -11.30
CA SER A 39 0.31 -3.71 -12.56
C SER A 39 1.55 -2.79 -12.50
N LEU A 40 1.95 -2.32 -11.31
CA LEU A 40 3.14 -1.47 -11.15
C LEU A 40 4.45 -2.23 -11.41
N THR A 41 4.50 -3.53 -11.06
CA THR A 41 5.69 -4.36 -11.26
C THR A 41 5.73 -5.01 -12.65
N GLN A 42 4.57 -5.12 -13.30
CA GLN A 42 4.43 -5.71 -14.64
C GLN A 42 4.58 -4.68 -15.76
N ASN A 43 4.18 -3.42 -15.53
CA ASN A 43 4.36 -2.36 -16.51
C ASN A 43 5.77 -1.78 -16.40
N ALA A 44 6.55 -1.91 -17.47
CA ALA A 44 7.90 -1.34 -17.63
C ALA A 44 7.95 0.21 -17.60
N ASN A 45 6.84 0.88 -17.27
CA ASN A 45 6.72 2.33 -17.26
C ASN A 45 7.29 2.97 -15.99
N PHE A 46 7.55 2.18 -14.95
CA PHE A 46 8.25 2.61 -13.75
C PHE A 46 9.67 2.06 -13.73
N THR A 47 10.65 2.90 -14.06
CA THR A 47 12.05 2.65 -13.70
C THR A 47 12.22 2.90 -12.20
N LEU A 48 11.88 1.90 -11.39
CA LEU A 48 12.15 1.95 -9.96
C LEU A 48 13.63 1.62 -9.72
N GLU A 49 14.32 2.48 -8.97
CA GLU A 49 15.71 2.25 -8.58
C GLU A 49 15.85 1.07 -7.61
N LEU A 50 14.78 0.78 -6.86
CA LEU A 50 14.68 -0.36 -5.96
C LEU A 50 13.56 -1.29 -6.44
N PRO A 51 13.77 -2.61 -6.41
CA PRO A 51 12.71 -3.56 -6.72
C PRO A 51 11.53 -3.38 -5.76
N LEU A 52 10.32 -3.45 -6.33
CA LEU A 52 9.07 -3.36 -5.59
C LEU A 52 8.44 -4.74 -5.51
N LYS A 53 8.16 -5.20 -4.29
CA LYS A 53 7.39 -6.39 -4.01
C LYS A 53 5.96 -5.99 -3.70
N VAL A 54 5.01 -6.73 -4.26
CA VAL A 54 3.56 -6.50 -4.07
C VAL A 54 3.00 -7.68 -3.31
N ASP A 55 2.47 -7.44 -2.12
CA ASP A 55 1.87 -8.47 -1.28
C ASP A 55 0.41 -8.12 -0.99
N LYS A 56 -0.46 -9.13 -0.96
CA LYS A 56 -1.83 -8.95 -0.48
C LYS A 56 -1.81 -8.90 1.05
N VAL A 57 -2.45 -7.88 1.61
CA VAL A 57 -2.60 -7.72 3.06
C VAL A 57 -4.06 -7.63 3.44
N LYS A 58 -4.37 -7.73 4.73
CA LYS A 58 -5.73 -7.53 5.21
C LYS A 58 -6.20 -6.14 4.80
N ASN A 59 -7.38 -6.07 4.17
CA ASN A 59 -8.00 -4.83 3.71
C ASN A 59 -7.23 -4.10 2.60
N GLY A 60 -6.30 -4.74 1.88
CA GLY A 60 -5.61 -4.01 0.81
C GLY A 60 -4.36 -4.67 0.24
N VAL A 61 -3.43 -3.82 -0.19
CA VAL A 61 -2.17 -4.21 -0.81
C VAL A 61 -1.00 -3.50 -0.15
N ARG A 62 0.12 -4.21 -0.04
CA ARG A 62 1.40 -3.68 0.41
C ARG A 62 2.36 -3.58 -0.76
N LEU A 63 2.97 -2.42 -0.89
CA LEU A 63 4.05 -2.14 -1.83
C LEU A 63 5.34 -2.01 -1.03
N ALA A 64 6.16 -3.05 -1.02
CA ALA A 64 7.41 -3.09 -0.27
C ALA A 64 8.59 -2.80 -1.18
N TYR A 65 9.39 -1.79 -0.82
CA TYR A 65 10.69 -1.55 -1.42
C TYR A 65 11.68 -2.49 -0.77
N ILE A 66 12.24 -3.40 -1.56
CA ILE A 66 13.14 -4.41 -1.05
C ILE A 66 14.56 -4.17 -1.53
N ARG A 67 15.52 -4.66 -0.75
CA ARG A 67 16.91 -4.86 -1.19
C ARG A 67 17.23 -6.34 -1.14
N ILE A 68 17.94 -6.82 -2.15
CA ILE A 68 18.42 -8.20 -2.19
C ILE A 68 19.92 -8.18 -1.89
N ASN A 69 20.31 -8.67 -0.72
CA ASN A 69 21.70 -8.78 -0.30
C ASN A 69 22.02 -10.26 -0.05
N GLU A 70 22.98 -10.83 -0.79
CA GLU A 70 23.42 -12.23 -0.62
C GLU A 70 22.26 -13.24 -0.63
N GLY A 71 21.22 -12.98 -1.42
CA GLY A 71 20.01 -13.83 -1.52
C GLY A 71 18.97 -13.60 -0.43
N VAL A 72 19.23 -12.72 0.53
CA VAL A 72 18.27 -12.29 1.55
C VAL A 72 17.49 -11.08 1.04
N VAL A 73 16.16 -11.17 1.08
CA VAL A 73 15.25 -10.06 0.78
C VAL A 73 15.03 -9.27 2.06
N GLU A 74 15.42 -8.00 2.07
CA GLU A 74 15.22 -7.07 3.18
C GLU A 74 14.17 -6.03 2.80
N ASP A 75 13.09 -5.96 3.57
CA ASP A 75 12.07 -4.90 3.46
C ASP A 75 12.61 -3.61 4.09
N LEU A 76 12.87 -2.60 3.24
CA LEU A 76 13.42 -1.33 3.70
C LEU A 76 12.33 -0.38 4.18
N VAL A 77 11.27 -0.28 3.38
CA VAL A 77 10.12 0.59 3.60
C VAL A 77 8.97 0.03 2.78
N TYR A 78 7.76 0.10 3.32
CA TYR A 78 6.59 -0.36 2.61
C TYR A 78 5.43 0.63 2.76
N ILE A 79 4.63 0.71 1.69
CA ILE A 79 3.43 1.50 1.62
C ILE A 79 2.25 0.54 1.66
N ASP A 80 1.44 0.66 2.70
CA ASP A 80 0.16 -0.03 2.79
C ASP A 80 -0.93 0.85 2.19
N VAL A 81 -1.68 0.27 1.27
CA VAL A 81 -2.83 0.88 0.60
C VAL A 81 -4.06 0.10 1.04
N LEU A 82 -4.83 0.68 1.97
CA LEU A 82 -5.88 0.00 2.69
C LEU A 82 -7.26 0.59 2.41
N VAL A 83 -8.24 -0.29 2.25
CA VAL A 83 -9.68 -0.01 2.16
C VAL A 83 -10.32 -0.49 3.46
N LEU A 84 -10.52 0.44 4.38
CA LEU A 84 -11.05 0.12 5.70
C LEU A 84 -12.59 0.17 5.67
N PRO A 85 -13.27 -0.90 6.10
CA PRO A 85 -14.72 -0.91 6.21
C PRO A 85 -15.20 0.06 7.30
N PRO A 86 -16.50 0.38 7.35
CA PRO A 86 -17.08 1.13 8.47
C PRO A 86 -16.74 0.48 9.81
N SER A 87 -16.51 1.32 10.82
CA SER A 87 -16.19 0.91 12.19
C SER A 87 -16.96 1.77 13.20
N SER A 88 -16.83 1.48 14.49
CA SER A 88 -17.44 2.30 15.55
C SER A 88 -16.97 3.76 15.53
N GLU A 89 -15.81 4.03 14.93
CA GLU A 89 -15.22 5.37 14.84
C GLU A 89 -15.56 6.09 13.52
N SER A 90 -15.95 5.34 12.47
CA SER A 90 -16.29 5.91 11.17
C SER A 90 -17.45 5.14 10.53
N THR A 91 -18.57 5.83 10.32
CA THR A 91 -19.79 5.26 9.73
C THR A 91 -19.69 4.98 8.23
N GLN A 92 -18.61 5.44 7.58
CA GLN A 92 -18.35 5.25 6.15
C GLN A 92 -17.03 4.51 5.98
N PRO A 93 -16.92 3.65 4.93
CA PRO A 93 -15.63 3.10 4.56
C PRO A 93 -14.68 4.22 4.17
N PHE A 94 -13.39 4.00 4.37
CA PHE A 94 -12.38 4.98 4.00
C PHE A 94 -11.10 4.31 3.53
N PHE A 95 -10.40 5.05 2.69
CA PHE A 95 -9.11 4.70 2.18
C PHE A 95 -8.02 5.27 3.09
N LEU A 96 -7.01 4.47 3.36
CA LEU A 96 -5.83 4.87 4.14
C LEU A 96 -4.58 4.42 3.39
N VAL A 97 -3.68 5.38 3.17
CA VAL A 97 -2.34 5.12 2.65
C VAL A 97 -1.34 5.47 3.74
N GLN A 98 -0.48 4.54 4.08
CA GLN A 98 0.50 4.74 5.14
C GLN A 98 1.85 4.12 4.79
N ARG A 99 2.92 4.72 5.28
CA ARG A 99 4.29 4.27 5.10
C ARG A 99 4.86 3.79 6.42
N SER A 100 5.43 2.59 6.41
CA SER A 100 6.07 1.97 7.57
C SER A 100 7.36 1.28 7.16
N GLY A 101 8.06 0.70 8.12
CA GLY A 101 9.37 0.08 7.91
C GLY A 101 10.53 0.93 8.45
N LYS A 102 11.73 0.35 8.49
CA LYS A 102 12.97 0.93 9.05
C LYS A 102 13.29 2.30 8.45
N LEU A 103 13.03 2.46 7.15
CA LEU A 103 13.28 3.70 6.40
C LEU A 103 12.02 4.53 6.16
N LYS A 104 10.94 4.36 6.93
CA LYS A 104 9.69 5.12 6.76
C LYS A 104 9.87 6.64 6.81
N ASN A 105 10.89 7.16 7.50
CA ASN A 105 11.14 8.60 7.57
C ASN A 105 11.80 9.16 6.29
N SER A 106 12.24 8.29 5.38
CA SER A 106 12.81 8.66 4.08
C SER A 106 11.80 8.36 2.98
N VAL A 107 11.63 9.30 2.05
CA VAL A 107 10.78 9.09 0.86
C VAL A 107 11.52 8.15 -0.09
N PRO A 108 10.98 6.95 -0.38
CA PRO A 108 11.60 6.03 -1.31
C PRO A 108 11.50 6.56 -2.76
N PRO A 109 12.46 6.18 -3.62
CA PRO A 109 12.45 6.58 -5.01
C PRO A 109 11.17 6.10 -5.72
N GLY A 110 10.63 6.95 -6.58
CA GLY A 110 9.40 6.66 -7.32
C GLY A 110 8.10 6.79 -6.52
N GLU A 111 8.13 7.02 -5.19
CA GLU A 111 6.92 7.22 -4.38
C GLU A 111 5.97 8.28 -4.97
N PRO A 112 6.43 9.47 -5.41
CA PRO A 112 5.53 10.48 -5.98
C PRO A 112 4.77 9.97 -7.20
N ALA A 113 5.43 9.21 -8.06
CA ALA A 113 4.82 8.66 -9.25
C ALA A 113 3.87 7.48 -8.90
N ILE A 114 4.23 6.63 -7.93
CA ILE A 114 3.33 5.59 -7.40
C ILE A 114 2.07 6.22 -6.82
N MET A 115 2.20 7.29 -6.03
CA MET A 115 1.07 8.01 -5.44
C MET A 115 0.17 8.66 -6.51
N GLN A 116 0.74 9.19 -7.60
CA GLN A 116 -0.03 9.67 -8.75
C GLN A 116 -0.80 8.55 -9.45
N SER A 117 -0.13 7.42 -9.70
CA SER A 117 -0.76 6.21 -10.27
C SER A 117 -1.88 5.71 -9.37
N LEU A 118 -1.66 5.69 -8.06
CA LEU A 118 -2.64 5.29 -7.06
C LEU A 118 -3.88 6.16 -7.10
N LEU A 119 -3.71 7.49 -7.18
CA LEU A 119 -4.85 8.40 -7.24
C LEU A 119 -5.74 8.15 -8.46
N GLN A 120 -5.13 7.85 -9.62
CA GLN A 120 -5.86 7.51 -10.84
C GLN A 120 -6.58 6.16 -10.71
N ALA A 121 -5.89 5.15 -10.17
CA ALA A 121 -6.45 3.83 -9.94
C ALA A 121 -7.61 3.86 -8.94
N LEU A 122 -7.48 4.61 -7.85
CA LEU A 122 -8.52 4.79 -6.85
C LEU A 122 -9.76 5.44 -7.47
N LYS A 123 -9.60 6.56 -8.20
CA LYS A 123 -10.71 7.24 -8.88
C LYS A 123 -11.49 6.31 -9.81
N LYS A 124 -10.77 5.50 -10.59
CA LYS A 124 -11.38 4.54 -11.51
C LYS A 124 -12.06 3.40 -10.75
N SER A 125 -11.42 2.88 -9.71
CA SER A 125 -11.93 1.73 -8.95
C SER A 125 -13.20 2.07 -8.18
N VAL A 126 -13.30 3.27 -7.61
CA VAL A 126 -14.52 3.76 -6.95
C VAL A 126 -15.70 3.96 -7.91
N GLN A 127 -15.45 4.16 -9.21
CA GLN A 127 -16.53 4.22 -10.21
C GLN A 127 -17.04 2.84 -10.62
N ILE A 128 -16.23 1.80 -10.39
CA ILE A 128 -16.54 0.41 -10.77
C ILE A 128 -17.14 -0.35 -9.59
N ALA A 129 -16.69 -0.02 -8.36
CA ALA A 129 -17.12 -0.62 -7.10
C ALA A 129 -18.34 0.06 -6.49
#